data_AF-A0A0D6AMK4-F1
#
_entry.id   AF-A0A0D6AMK4-F1
#
_cell.length_a   1.000
_cell.length_b   1.000
_cell.length_c   1.000
_cell.angle_alpha   90.00
_cell.angle_beta   90.00
_cell.angle_gamma   90.00
#
_symmetry.space_group_name_H-M   'P 1'
#
loop_
_entity.id
_entity.type
_entity.pdbx_description
1 polymer ?
#
loop_
_entity_poly.entity_id
_entity_poly.type
_entity_poly.pdbx_seq_one_letter_code
_entity_poly.pdbx_strand_id
1 'polypeptide(L)'
;MPLTAIHKSNDFNVIVSTLDYESADKIREAFAVGSLFCPFCDCPMFPRSSVYKVPHFVHKRQNSCSSSGETYQHLFAKHKLAEQLREANPNDIITVEHRIPTLLSYRIIDVAQNKNGYLIAHEIQLSPITVEELQQRVNDYTQQGIESIWYFGETNAKNKAIKEYCYIKDVNAFILGFKTDY
;
A
#
# COMPACT_ATOMS: atom_id res chain seq x y z
N MET A 1 -0.54 -8.38 -9.93
CA MET A 1 -0.08 -7.53 -11.04
C MET A 1 0.25 -6.20 -10.41
N PRO A 2 1.52 -5.74 -10.41
CA PRO A 2 1.86 -4.50 -9.73
C PRO A 2 1.17 -3.32 -10.40
N LEU A 3 0.66 -2.41 -9.60
CA LEU A 3 -0.07 -1.23 -10.04
C LEU A 3 0.64 0.07 -9.60
N THR A 4 1.75 -0.08 -8.86
CA THR A 4 2.69 0.99 -8.56
C THR A 4 4.08 0.64 -9.12
N ALA A 5 4.84 1.67 -9.47
CA ALA A 5 6.24 1.59 -9.88
C ALA A 5 7.03 2.73 -9.24
N ILE A 6 8.34 2.59 -9.10
CA ILE A 6 9.23 3.68 -8.73
C ILE A 6 9.81 4.30 -10.01
N HIS A 7 9.57 5.58 -10.24
CA HIS A 7 10.33 6.38 -11.19
C HIS A 7 11.61 6.87 -10.50
N LYS A 8 12.76 6.38 -10.96
CA LYS A 8 14.07 6.85 -10.48
C LYS A 8 14.51 8.03 -11.33
N SER A 9 14.41 9.25 -10.79
CA SER A 9 15.03 10.43 -11.39
C SER A 9 16.36 10.75 -10.71
N ASN A 10 17.18 11.60 -11.31
CA ASN A 10 18.49 11.98 -10.75
C ASN A 10 18.38 12.65 -9.36
N ASP A 11 17.24 13.26 -9.04
CA ASP A 11 17.06 14.06 -7.84
C ASP A 11 16.21 13.37 -6.77
N PHE A 12 15.27 12.49 -7.15
CA PHE A 12 14.38 11.77 -6.22
C PHE A 12 13.70 10.54 -6.85
N ASN A 13 13.31 9.60 -5.99
CA ASN A 13 12.46 8.46 -6.34
C ASN A 13 11.00 8.83 -6.15
N VAL A 14 10.18 8.72 -7.20
CA VAL A 14 8.73 8.97 -7.15
C VAL A 14 7.98 7.66 -7.27
N ILE A 15 6.94 7.48 -6.46
CA ILE A 15 6.00 6.38 -6.64
C ILE A 15 4.98 6.80 -7.70
N VAL A 16 4.84 5.99 -8.74
CA VAL A 16 3.92 6.17 -9.85
C VAL A 16 2.81 5.15 -9.71
N SER A 17 1.58 5.61 -9.47
CA SER A 17 0.38 4.76 -9.42
C SER A 17 -0.31 4.73 -10.78
N THR A 18 -0.79 3.56 -11.19
CA THR A 18 -1.65 3.48 -12.39
C THR A 18 -3.00 4.16 -12.21
N LEU A 19 -3.39 4.50 -10.99
CA LEU A 19 -4.64 5.22 -10.71
C LEU A 19 -4.55 6.72 -11.04
N ASP A 20 -3.33 7.26 -11.11
CA ASP A 20 -3.11 8.68 -11.43
C ASP A 20 -3.22 8.96 -12.94
N TYR A 21 -3.48 7.93 -13.75
CA TYR A 21 -3.51 8.01 -15.21
C TYR A 21 -4.71 7.26 -15.78
N GLU A 22 -5.34 7.85 -16.80
CA GLU A 22 -6.51 7.27 -17.48
C GLU A 22 -6.18 5.98 -18.24
N SER A 23 -4.93 5.82 -18.68
CA SER A 23 -4.50 4.68 -19.48
C SER A 23 -3.01 4.39 -19.37
N ALA A 24 -2.61 3.16 -19.75
CA ALA A 24 -1.20 2.80 -19.85
C ALA A 24 -0.43 3.66 -20.86
N ASP A 25 -1.10 4.17 -21.90
CA ASP A 25 -0.48 5.05 -22.89
C ASP A 25 -0.13 6.41 -22.30
N LYS A 26 -1.01 6.96 -21.44
CA LYS A 26 -0.70 8.20 -20.70
C LYS A 26 0.52 8.05 -19.78
N ILE A 27 0.70 6.87 -19.18
CA ILE A 27 1.91 6.56 -18.40
C ILE A 27 3.15 6.50 -19.31
N ARG A 28 3.05 5.94 -20.52
CA ARG A 28 4.17 5.90 -21.49
C ARG A 28 4.55 7.27 -22.03
N GLU A 29 3.58 8.17 -22.15
CA GLU A 29 3.81 9.57 -22.52
C GLU A 29 4.52 10.34 -21.39
N ALA A 30 4.17 10.06 -20.13
CA ALA A 30 4.69 10.77 -18.97
C ALA A 30 6.10 10.33 -18.53
N PHE A 31 6.48 9.06 -18.77
CA PHE A 31 7.74 8.49 -18.29
C PHE A 31 8.58 7.89 -19.41
N ALA A 32 9.87 8.23 -19.43
CA ALA A 32 10.83 7.70 -20.40
C ALA A 32 10.92 6.17 -20.31
N VAL A 33 11.08 5.50 -21.45
CA VAL A 33 11.22 4.04 -21.51
C VAL A 33 12.39 3.58 -20.65
N GLY A 34 12.12 2.68 -19.68
CA GLY A 34 13.14 2.13 -18.78
C GLY A 34 13.40 2.94 -17.51
N SER A 35 12.63 4.01 -17.25
CA SER A 35 12.73 4.83 -16.04
C SER A 35 11.89 4.33 -14.85
N LEU A 36 11.05 3.32 -15.07
CA LEU A 36 10.13 2.76 -14.08
C LEU A 36 10.64 1.41 -13.56
N PHE A 37 10.67 1.26 -12.24
CA PHE A 37 11.27 0.12 -11.54
C PHE A 37 10.31 -0.49 -10.52
N CYS A 38 10.43 -1.78 -10.29
CA CYS A 38 9.65 -2.49 -9.27
C CYS A 38 10.11 -2.07 -7.86
N PRO A 39 9.22 -1.68 -6.94
CA PRO A 39 9.60 -1.33 -5.57
C PRO A 39 10.13 -2.53 -4.76
N PHE A 40 9.86 -3.76 -5.21
CA PHE A 40 10.21 -4.98 -4.47
C PHE A 40 11.52 -5.63 -4.94
N CYS A 41 11.79 -5.62 -6.25
CA CYS A 41 12.98 -6.28 -6.80
C CYS A 41 13.89 -5.36 -7.61
N ASP A 42 13.56 -4.06 -7.69
CA ASP A 42 14.30 -3.04 -8.42
C ASP A 42 14.50 -3.32 -9.91
N CYS A 43 13.75 -4.26 -10.48
CA CYS A 43 13.82 -4.60 -11.88
C CYS A 43 13.00 -3.61 -12.73
N PRO A 44 13.45 -3.28 -13.96
CA PRO A 44 12.68 -2.43 -14.86
C PRO A 44 11.29 -3.00 -15.17
N MET A 45 10.30 -2.12 -15.13
CA MET A 45 8.91 -2.41 -15.46
C MET A 45 8.42 -1.51 -16.59
N PHE A 46 7.31 -1.89 -17.21
CA PHE A 46 6.62 -1.07 -18.19
C PHE A 46 5.10 -1.15 -17.99
N PRO A 47 4.37 -0.06 -18.24
CA PRO A 47 2.92 -0.04 -18.14
C PRO A 47 2.30 -0.85 -19.30
N ARG A 48 1.26 -1.61 -18.98
CA ARG A 48 0.47 -2.41 -19.91
C ARG A 48 -1.01 -2.21 -19.61
N SER A 49 -1.80 -2.07 -20.65
CA SER A 49 -3.25 -2.22 -20.59
C SER A 49 -3.66 -3.36 -21.51
N SER A 50 -4.77 -4.02 -21.17
CA SER A 50 -5.56 -4.75 -22.16
C SER A 50 -6.90 -4.05 -22.27
N VAL A 51 -7.59 -4.18 -23.40
CA VAL A 51 -8.87 -3.51 -23.71
C VAL A 51 -9.90 -3.59 -22.56
N TYR A 52 -9.84 -4.62 -21.70
CA TYR A 52 -10.77 -4.84 -20.59
C TYR A 52 -10.11 -4.87 -19.20
N LYS A 53 -8.85 -4.43 -19.05
CA LYS A 53 -8.14 -4.45 -17.76
C LYS A 53 -7.57 -3.10 -17.40
N VAL A 54 -7.68 -2.79 -16.10
CA VAL A 54 -6.98 -1.68 -15.45
C VAL A 54 -5.50 -1.68 -15.87
N PRO A 55 -4.93 -0.50 -16.20
CA PRO A 55 -3.49 -0.39 -16.45
C PRO A 55 -2.70 -1.00 -15.29
N HIS A 56 -1.63 -1.72 -15.60
CA HIS A 56 -0.75 -2.32 -14.61
C HIS A 56 0.68 -2.34 -15.12
N PHE A 57 1.63 -2.44 -14.20
CA PHE A 57 3.03 -2.62 -14.53
C PHE A 57 3.37 -4.10 -14.73
N VAL A 58 4.29 -4.37 -15.63
CA VAL A 58 4.84 -5.71 -15.88
C VAL A 58 6.35 -5.64 -15.98
N HIS A 59 7.03 -6.67 -15.48
CA HIS A 59 8.49 -6.77 -15.56
C HIS A 59 8.96 -7.03 -17.01
N LYS A 60 10.09 -6.43 -17.41
CA LYS A 60 10.72 -6.67 -18.73
C LYS A 60 11.22 -8.10 -18.91
N ARG A 61 11.59 -8.78 -17.83
CA ARG A 61 11.95 -10.22 -17.80
C ARG A 61 11.11 -10.92 -16.76
N GLN A 62 10.71 -12.17 -17.02
CA GLN A 62 10.14 -13.04 -15.98
C GLN A 62 11.23 -13.36 -14.96
N ASN A 63 11.43 -12.45 -14.01
CA ASN A 63 12.17 -12.75 -12.80
C ASN A 63 11.17 -13.34 -11.80
N SER A 64 11.64 -14.23 -10.94
CA SER A 64 10.94 -14.73 -9.75
C SER A 64 10.78 -13.61 -8.72
N CYS A 65 10.15 -12.51 -9.12
CA CYS A 65 9.77 -11.43 -8.23
C CYS A 65 8.51 -11.89 -7.50
N SER A 66 8.57 -11.92 -6.17
CA SER A 66 7.41 -12.10 -5.29
C SER A 66 6.51 -10.87 -5.30
N SER A 67 6.30 -10.24 -6.46
CA SER A 67 5.24 -9.25 -6.65
C SER A 67 3.91 -9.99 -6.60
N SER A 68 3.49 -10.41 -5.40
CA SER A 68 2.09 -10.56 -5.04
C SER A 68 1.48 -9.16 -5.11
N GLY A 69 1.38 -8.63 -6.33
CA GLY A 69 1.05 -7.23 -6.57
C GLY A 69 -0.30 -6.95 -5.97
N GLU A 70 -0.37 -5.86 -5.20
CA GLU A 70 -1.60 -5.32 -4.64
C GLU A 70 -2.72 -5.37 -5.68
N THR A 71 -3.90 -5.75 -5.22
CA THR A 71 -5.08 -5.75 -6.05
C THR A 71 -5.54 -4.31 -6.29
N TYR A 72 -6.32 -4.08 -7.35
CA TYR A 72 -6.96 -2.79 -7.58
C TYR A 72 -7.74 -2.32 -6.34
N GLN A 73 -8.40 -3.24 -5.64
CA GLN A 73 -9.12 -2.96 -4.40
C GLN A 73 -8.22 -2.42 -3.30
N HIS A 74 -7.00 -2.93 -3.17
CA HIS A 74 -6.06 -2.48 -2.15
C HIS A 74 -5.60 -1.04 -2.42
N LEU A 75 -5.23 -0.73 -3.67
CA LEU A 75 -4.87 0.64 -4.04
C LEU A 75 -6.03 1.61 -3.94
N PHE A 76 -7.20 1.20 -4.43
CA PHE A 76 -8.40 2.02 -4.31
C PHE A 76 -8.66 2.37 -2.85
N ALA A 77 -8.57 1.38 -1.95
CA ALA A 77 -8.71 1.62 -0.51
C ALA A 77 -7.65 2.57 0.03
N LYS A 78 -6.36 2.42 -0.36
CA LYS A 78 -5.28 3.34 0.05
C LYS A 78 -5.55 4.77 -0.37
N HIS A 79 -5.82 4.98 -1.65
CA HIS A 79 -6.07 6.31 -2.19
C HIS A 79 -7.34 6.93 -1.59
N LYS A 80 -8.41 6.14 -1.43
CA LYS A 80 -9.65 6.64 -0.84
C LYS A 80 -9.48 7.00 0.63
N LEU A 81 -8.77 6.19 1.40
CA LEU A 81 -8.46 6.47 2.79
C LEU A 81 -7.60 7.73 2.91
N ALA A 82 -6.57 7.87 2.07
CA ALA A 82 -5.72 9.06 2.08
C ALA A 82 -6.50 10.34 1.75
N GLU A 83 -7.41 10.29 0.78
CA GLU A 83 -8.33 11.40 0.46
C GLU A 83 -9.18 11.77 1.68
N GLN A 84 -9.87 10.80 2.29
CA GLN A 84 -10.72 11.02 3.46
C GLN A 84 -9.94 11.57 4.66
N LEU A 85 -8.71 11.11 4.88
CA LEU A 85 -7.85 11.61 5.96
C LEU A 85 -7.43 13.06 5.71
N ARG A 86 -7.12 13.44 4.47
CA ARG A 86 -6.79 14.83 4.10
C ARG A 86 -7.98 15.76 4.29
N GLU A 87 -9.18 15.32 3.89
CA GLU A 87 -10.41 16.09 4.06
C GLU A 87 -10.76 16.28 5.55
N ALA A 88 -10.65 15.21 6.34
CA ALA A 88 -10.99 15.25 7.76
C ALA A 88 -9.93 15.96 8.62
N ASN A 89 -8.66 15.93 8.21
CA ASN A 89 -7.53 16.46 8.98
C ASN A 89 -6.65 17.37 8.10
N PRO A 90 -7.12 18.57 7.73
CA PRO A 90 -6.44 19.44 6.76
C PRO A 90 -5.07 19.94 7.21
N ASN A 91 -4.74 19.83 8.50
CA ASN A 91 -3.44 20.25 9.06
C ASN A 91 -2.43 19.08 9.16
N ASP A 92 -2.86 17.84 8.92
CA ASP A 92 -2.01 16.67 9.03
C ASP A 92 -1.34 16.36 7.68
N ILE A 93 -0.14 15.78 7.71
CA ILE A 93 0.58 15.39 6.50
C ILE A 93 0.24 13.94 6.18
N ILE A 94 -0.43 13.71 5.05
CA ILE A 94 -0.86 12.37 4.61
C ILE A 94 -0.02 11.87 3.43
N THR A 95 0.76 10.82 3.67
CA THR A 95 1.64 10.19 2.68
C THR A 95 1.18 8.76 2.38
N VAL A 96 1.05 8.42 1.09
CA VAL A 96 0.77 7.04 0.66
C VAL A 96 2.10 6.32 0.45
N GLU A 97 2.19 5.04 0.84
CA GLU A 97 3.39 4.21 0.73
C GLU A 97 4.63 4.81 1.43
N HIS A 98 4.47 5.14 2.72
CA HIS A 98 5.54 5.73 3.52
C HIS A 98 6.50 4.67 4.05
N ARG A 99 7.77 4.76 3.66
CA ARG A 99 8.81 3.81 4.07
C ARG A 99 9.39 4.19 5.43
N ILE A 100 9.38 3.24 6.36
CA ILE A 100 10.08 3.35 7.64
C ILE A 100 11.16 2.28 7.77
N PRO A 101 12.29 2.55 8.42
CA PRO A 101 13.25 1.50 8.77
C PRO A 101 12.66 0.54 9.81
N THR A 102 13.15 -0.69 9.89
CA THR A 102 12.92 -1.60 11.03
C THR A 102 14.24 -2.26 11.43
N LEU A 103 14.26 -3.01 12.53
CA LEU A 103 15.49 -3.68 13.02
C LEU A 103 16.15 -4.58 11.97
N LEU A 104 15.36 -5.24 11.12
CA LEU A 104 15.85 -6.24 10.16
C LEU A 104 15.71 -5.80 8.69
N SER A 105 14.94 -4.74 8.40
CA SER A 105 14.68 -4.30 7.02
C SER A 105 14.01 -2.91 7.02
N TYR A 106 12.88 -2.80 6.33
CA TYR A 106 12.01 -1.64 6.27
C TYR A 106 10.56 -2.12 6.17
N ARG A 107 9.62 -1.24 6.53
CA ARG A 107 8.19 -1.41 6.28
C ARG A 107 7.70 -0.29 5.38
N ILE A 108 6.67 -0.58 4.59
CA ILE A 108 5.95 0.41 3.82
C ILE A 108 4.57 0.48 4.47
N ILE A 109 4.30 1.63 5.06
CA ILE A 109 2.98 1.97 5.59
C ILE A 109 2.09 2.32 4.41
N ASP A 110 0.91 1.71 4.33
CA ASP A 110 -0.03 1.93 3.25
C ASP A 110 -0.47 3.41 3.17
N VAL A 111 -0.92 3.98 4.28
CA VAL A 111 -1.17 5.43 4.43
C VAL A 111 -0.62 5.93 5.76
N ALA A 112 0.36 6.82 5.73
CA ALA A 112 0.92 7.46 6.91
C ALA A 112 0.26 8.81 7.15
N GLN A 113 -0.23 9.02 8.38
CA GLN A 113 -0.73 10.31 8.88
C GLN A 113 0.26 10.86 9.89
N ASN A 114 0.89 11.99 9.59
CA ASN A 114 1.67 12.74 10.57
C ASN A 114 0.80 13.84 11.18
N LYS A 115 0.45 13.64 12.44
CA LYS A 115 -0.37 14.54 13.24
C LYS A 115 0.51 15.20 14.30
N ASN A 116 0.90 16.46 14.07
CA ASN A 116 1.76 17.23 14.99
C ASN A 116 3.05 16.50 15.41
N GLY A 117 3.70 15.78 14.47
CA GLY A 117 4.92 15.01 14.74
C GLY A 117 4.69 13.58 15.21
N TYR A 118 3.44 13.18 15.46
CA TYR A 118 3.07 11.80 15.78
C TYR A 118 2.69 11.06 14.50
N LEU A 119 3.40 9.98 14.20
CA LEU A 119 3.15 9.16 13.02
C LEU A 119 2.15 8.06 13.34
N ILE A 120 1.07 8.01 12.56
CA ILE A 120 0.04 6.98 12.61
C ILE A 120 0.11 6.19 11.29
N ALA A 121 0.27 4.87 11.40
CA ALA A 121 0.30 3.93 10.30
C ALA A 121 -1.10 3.36 10.05
N HIS A 122 -1.72 3.69 8.92
CA HIS A 122 -2.94 3.06 8.48
C HIS A 122 -2.60 1.91 7.53
N GLU A 123 -2.92 0.68 7.92
CA GLU A 123 -2.58 -0.58 7.23
C GLU A 123 -3.83 -1.22 6.63
N ILE A 124 -3.83 -1.47 5.33
CA ILE A 124 -4.93 -2.12 4.62
C ILE A 124 -4.55 -3.58 4.36
N GLN A 125 -5.19 -4.50 5.09
CA GLN A 125 -4.86 -5.93 5.04
C GLN A 125 -6.03 -6.72 4.44
N LEU A 126 -6.10 -6.74 3.11
CA LEU A 126 -7.13 -7.47 2.35
C LEU A 126 -6.80 -8.95 2.17
N SER A 127 -5.53 -9.30 1.94
CA SER A 127 -5.10 -10.69 1.80
C SER A 127 -4.98 -11.34 3.19
N PRO A 128 -5.13 -12.68 3.28
CA PRO A 128 -4.91 -13.41 4.53
C PRO A 128 -3.57 -13.03 5.19
N ILE A 129 -3.60 -12.78 6.50
CA ILE A 129 -2.42 -12.57 7.33
C ILE A 129 -2.46 -13.57 8.50
N THR A 130 -1.30 -14.05 8.94
CA THR A 130 -1.22 -14.88 10.15
C THR A 130 -1.13 -14.01 11.41
N VAL A 131 -1.39 -14.59 12.58
CA VAL A 131 -1.26 -13.87 13.85
C VAL A 131 0.20 -13.47 14.09
N GLU A 132 1.14 -14.34 13.73
CA GLU A 132 2.58 -14.12 13.89
C GLU A 132 3.04 -12.94 13.03
N GLU A 133 2.59 -12.87 11.77
CA GLU A 133 2.92 -11.76 10.87
C GLU A 133 2.29 -10.45 11.34
N LEU A 134 1.00 -10.47 11.75
CA LEU A 134 0.34 -9.30 12.31
C LEU A 134 1.07 -8.79 13.55
N GLN A 135 1.42 -9.69 14.47
CA GLN A 135 2.17 -9.36 15.67
C GLN A 135 3.53 -8.76 15.35
N GLN A 136 4.26 -9.33 14.40
CA GLN A 136 5.54 -8.79 13.97
C GLN A 136 5.38 -7.36 13.45
N ARG A 137 4.38 -7.10 12.60
CA ARG A 137 4.14 -5.76 12.03
C ARG A 137 3.72 -4.75 13.10
N VAL A 138 2.83 -5.13 14.01
CA VAL A 138 2.44 -4.27 15.16
C VAL A 138 3.65 -3.94 16.03
N ASN A 139 4.54 -4.92 16.27
CA ASN A 139 5.77 -4.69 17.03
C ASN A 139 6.74 -3.76 16.30
N ASP A 140 6.90 -3.91 14.99
CA ASP A 140 7.78 -3.05 14.18
C ASP A 140 7.37 -1.56 14.28
N TYR A 141 6.07 -1.28 14.37
CA TYR A 141 5.53 0.08 14.58
C TYR A 141 5.66 0.54 16.03
N THR A 142 5.22 -0.29 16.99
CA THR A 142 5.26 0.03 18.41
C THR A 142 6.67 0.36 18.89
N GLN A 143 7.69 -0.37 18.45
CA GLN A 143 9.09 -0.13 18.82
C GLN A 143 9.62 1.24 18.35
N GLN A 144 8.98 1.84 17.35
CA GLN A 144 9.32 3.16 16.82
C GLN A 144 8.41 4.26 17.34
N GLY A 145 7.50 3.95 18.28
CA GLY A 145 6.50 4.91 18.77
C GLY A 145 5.45 5.26 17.73
N ILE A 146 5.23 4.40 16.73
CA ILE A 146 4.23 4.57 15.68
C ILE A 146 2.97 3.82 16.10
N GLU A 147 1.84 4.54 16.14
CA GLU A 147 0.52 3.90 16.32
C GLU A 147 0.09 3.26 15.01
N SER A 148 -0.50 2.05 15.06
CA SER A 148 -1.01 1.37 13.85
C SER A 148 -2.52 1.15 13.91
N ILE A 149 -3.22 1.52 12.85
CA ILE A 149 -4.64 1.27 12.63
C ILE A 149 -4.79 0.31 11.45
N TRP A 150 -5.52 -0.79 11.65
CA TRP A 150 -5.65 -1.88 10.69
C TRP A 150 -7.05 -1.92 10.05
N TYR A 151 -7.09 -2.08 8.74
CA TYR A 151 -8.30 -2.17 7.94
C TYR A 151 -8.35 -3.53 7.25
N PHE A 152 -9.09 -4.47 7.85
CA PHE A 152 -9.14 -5.85 7.40
C PHE A 152 -10.21 -6.08 6.34
N GLY A 153 -9.85 -6.85 5.31
CA GLY A 153 -10.82 -7.44 4.39
C GLY A 153 -11.60 -8.60 5.01
N GLU A 154 -12.64 -9.06 4.30
CA GLU A 154 -13.59 -10.07 4.78
C GLU A 154 -12.92 -11.36 5.29
N THR A 155 -11.86 -11.83 4.62
CA THR A 155 -11.15 -13.06 5.00
C THR A 155 -10.53 -12.95 6.39
N ASN A 156 -9.82 -11.86 6.67
CA ASN A 156 -9.20 -11.63 7.97
C ASN A 156 -10.25 -11.31 9.05
N ALA A 157 -11.31 -10.58 8.68
CA ALA A 157 -12.43 -10.28 9.57
C ALA A 157 -13.19 -11.55 10.03
N LYS A 158 -13.20 -12.62 9.22
CA LYS A 158 -13.78 -13.92 9.61
C LYS A 158 -12.83 -14.79 10.45
N ASN A 159 -11.52 -14.55 10.38
CA ASN A 159 -10.52 -15.32 11.12
C ASN A 159 -10.61 -15.06 12.63
N LYS A 160 -10.94 -16.10 13.41
CA LYS A 160 -11.09 -16.01 14.88
C LYS A 160 -9.78 -15.64 15.57
N ALA A 161 -8.66 -16.21 15.13
CA ALA A 161 -7.35 -15.99 15.77
C ALA A 161 -6.88 -14.54 15.60
N ILE A 162 -7.11 -13.95 14.42
CA ILE A 162 -6.82 -12.52 14.17
C ILE A 162 -7.67 -11.62 15.05
N LYS A 163 -8.98 -11.91 15.14
CA LYS A 163 -9.89 -11.14 16.01
C LYS A 163 -9.52 -11.23 17.49
N GLU A 164 -9.24 -12.43 17.96
CA GLU A 164 -8.83 -12.66 19.34
C GLU A 164 -7.51 -11.96 19.66
N TYR A 165 -6.52 -12.02 18.76
CA TYR A 165 -5.29 -11.28 18.90
C TYR A 165 -5.54 -9.77 18.99
N CYS A 166 -6.33 -9.20 18.07
CA CYS A 166 -6.62 -7.76 18.09
C CYS A 166 -7.32 -7.33 19.38
N TYR A 167 -8.25 -8.14 19.90
CA TYR A 167 -8.95 -7.88 21.16
C TYR A 167 -8.00 -7.96 22.37
N ILE A 168 -7.20 -9.02 22.48
CA ILE A 168 -6.29 -9.22 23.63
C ILE A 168 -5.16 -8.19 23.65
N LYS A 169 -4.70 -7.77 22.47
CA LYS A 169 -3.57 -6.83 22.32
C LYS A 169 -4.00 -5.38 22.10
N ASP A 170 -5.30 -5.09 22.18
CA ASP A 170 -5.87 -3.76 21.99
C ASP A 170 -5.40 -3.10 20.68
N VAL A 171 -5.38 -3.88 19.59
CA VAL A 171 -5.02 -3.39 18.27
C VAL A 171 -6.20 -2.64 17.68
N ASN A 172 -5.98 -1.38 17.29
CA ASN A 172 -6.96 -0.57 16.55
C ASN A 172 -7.28 -1.24 15.21
N ALA A 173 -8.41 -1.95 15.12
CA ALA A 173 -8.78 -2.74 13.97
C ALA A 173 -10.22 -2.46 13.52
N PHE A 174 -10.37 -2.24 12.22
CA PHE A 174 -11.63 -2.01 11.52
C PHE A 174 -11.81 -3.04 10.41
N ILE A 175 -13.06 -3.26 10.01
CA ILE A 175 -13.40 -4.12 8.88
C ILE A 175 -13.80 -3.22 7.72
N LEU A 176 -13.17 -3.38 6.55
CA LEU A 176 -13.60 -2.71 5.34
C LEU A 176 -14.87 -3.37 4.81
N GLY A 177 -15.99 -2.66 4.95
CA GLY A 177 -17.25 -3.02 4.29
C GLY A 177 -17.35 -2.36 2.92
N PHE A 178 -17.71 -3.14 1.90
CA PHE A 178 -18.16 -2.57 0.63
C PHE A 178 -19.62 -2.13 0.81
N LYS A 179 -19.94 -0.85 0.60
CA LYS A 179 -21.27 -0.49 0.11
C LYS A 179 -21.29 -0.85 -1.37
N THR A 180 -21.99 -1.92 -1.71
CA THR A 180 -22.38 -2.15 -3.10
C THR A 180 -23.51 -1.16 -3.40
N ASP A 181 -23.15 0.06 -3.80
CA ASP A 181 -24.11 0.92 -4.47
C ASP A 181 -24.30 0.33 -5.88
N TYR A 182 -25.54 -0.11 -6.16
CA TYR A 182 -26.00 -0.61 -7.45
C TYR A 182 -26.11 0.51 -8.49
#